data_AF-A0AAW1WSF4-F1
#
_entry.id   AF-A0AAW1WSF4-F1
#
_cell.length_a   1.000
_cell.length_b   1.000
_cell.length_c   1.000
_cell.angle_alpha   90.00
_cell.angle_beta   90.00
_cell.angle_gamma   90.00
#
_symmetry.space_group_name_H-M   'P 1'
#
loop_
_entity.id
_entity.type
_entity.pdbx_description
1 polymer ?
#
loop_
_entity_poly.entity_id
_entity_poly.type
_entity_poly.pdbx_seq_one_letter_code
_entity_poly.pdbx_strand_id
1 'polypeptide(L)'
;MRTYDPHKKVRHKSISEDDLCIEEVQDPEFSLQQKKVWTILFPNPRDMGITNKHLLKTFVKRFKYLRTLDLSGWTLEKIPSSVGNLSHLRYI
;
A
#
# COMPACT_ATOMS: atom_id res chain seq x y z
N MET A 1 -14.33 27.62 -11.08
CA MET A 1 -15.13 26.66 -10.28
C MET A 1 -14.24 25.46 -9.95
N ARG A 2 -13.87 25.24 -8.67
CA ARG A 2 -13.07 24.06 -8.29
C ARG A 2 -14.03 22.88 -8.10
N THR A 3 -13.97 21.90 -8.99
CA THR A 3 -14.73 20.66 -8.85
C THR A 3 -14.24 19.90 -7.61
N TYR A 4 -15.17 19.48 -6.76
CA TYR A 4 -14.89 18.66 -5.59
C TYR A 4 -14.57 17.24 -6.05
N ASP A 5 -13.28 16.88 -6.01
CA ASP A 5 -12.84 15.52 -6.25
C ASP A 5 -12.60 14.83 -4.90
N PRO A 6 -13.50 13.93 -4.46
CA PRO A 6 -13.37 13.23 -3.18
C PRO A 6 -12.10 12.37 -3.13
N HIS A 7 -11.58 11.91 -4.27
CA HIS A 7 -10.38 11.08 -4.33
C HIS A 7 -9.10 11.87 -4.04
N LYS A 8 -9.13 13.20 -4.12
CA LYS A 8 -7.93 14.03 -3.89
C LYS A 8 -7.51 14.15 -2.43
N LYS A 9 -8.38 13.77 -1.48
CA LYS A 9 -8.16 13.96 -0.03
C LYS A 9 -8.10 12.67 0.79
N VAL A 10 -8.16 11.50 0.17
CA VAL A 10 -8.08 10.23 0.90
C VAL A 10 -6.69 10.07 1.51
N ARG A 11 -6.66 9.96 2.84
CA ARG A 11 -5.44 9.75 3.64
C ARG A 11 -5.33 8.34 4.20
N HIS A 12 -6.44 7.63 4.27
CA HIS A 12 -6.53 6.31 4.88
C HIS A 12 -7.17 5.38 3.87
N LYS A 13 -6.53 4.24 3.63
CA LYS A 13 -7.05 3.15 2.82
C LYS A 13 -7.06 1.88 3.64
N SER A 14 -8.20 1.22 3.64
CA SER A 14 -8.31 -0.19 3.99
C SER A 14 -8.32 -0.95 2.68
N ILE A 15 -7.54 -2.02 2.59
CA ILE A 15 -7.38 -2.82 1.37
C ILE A 15 -7.72 -4.27 1.73
N SER A 16 -8.62 -4.90 0.98
CA SER A 16 -8.92 -6.33 1.14
C SER A 16 -7.99 -7.20 0.27
N GLU A 17 -8.11 -8.52 0.39
CA GLU A 17 -7.39 -9.46 -0.48
C GLU A 17 -7.88 -9.40 -1.94
N ASP A 18 -9.19 -9.31 -2.15
CA ASP A 18 -9.80 -9.26 -3.50
C ASP A 18 -9.32 -8.04 -4.30
N ASP A 19 -9.03 -6.99 -3.55
CA ASP A 19 -8.49 -5.71 -3.96
C ASP A 19 -7.06 -5.86 -4.53
N LEU A 20 -6.27 -6.83 -4.02
CA LEU A 20 -4.85 -7.04 -4.32
C LEU A 20 -4.60 -7.96 -5.52
N CYS A 21 -5.62 -8.28 -6.32
CA CYS A 21 -5.48 -9.09 -7.53
C CYS A 21 -4.41 -8.49 -8.46
N ILE A 22 -3.21 -9.05 -8.39
CA ILE A 22 -2.04 -8.65 -9.17
C ILE A 22 -1.54 -9.90 -9.87
N GLU A 23 -1.72 -9.94 -11.18
CA GLU A 23 -0.78 -10.68 -12.00
C GLU A 23 0.57 -9.96 -11.87
N GLU A 24 1.68 -10.67 -11.61
CA GLU A 24 3.03 -10.10 -11.33
C GLU A 24 3.53 -9.05 -12.35
N VAL A 25 2.83 -8.92 -13.48
CA VAL A 25 3.09 -8.03 -14.60
C VAL A 25 2.42 -6.65 -14.45
N GLN A 26 1.40 -6.50 -13.60
CA GLN A 26 0.61 -5.26 -13.50
C GLN A 26 0.71 -4.61 -12.11
N ASP A 27 0.83 -3.28 -12.08
CA ASP A 27 0.65 -2.55 -10.83
C ASP A 27 -0.79 -2.75 -10.36
N PRO A 28 -1.04 -3.02 -9.06
CA PRO A 28 -2.40 -3.18 -8.57
C PRO A 28 -3.29 -1.99 -8.96
N GLU A 29 -4.53 -2.32 -9.34
CA GLU A 29 -5.51 -1.37 -9.86
C GLU A 29 -6.02 -0.36 -8.82
N PHE A 30 -5.43 -0.32 -7.62
CA PHE A 30 -5.78 0.63 -6.56
C PHE A 30 -5.59 2.08 -7.00
N SER A 31 -6.67 2.66 -7.54
CA SER A 31 -6.90 4.09 -7.77
C SER A 31 -5.60 4.88 -7.84
N LEU A 32 -4.99 4.81 -9.03
CA LEU A 32 -3.68 5.37 -9.40
C LEU A 32 -3.55 6.88 -9.11
N GLN A 33 -4.62 7.56 -8.75
CA GLN A 33 -4.68 9.01 -8.59
C GLN A 33 -4.21 9.50 -7.21
N GLN A 34 -4.17 8.63 -6.19
CA GLN A 34 -4.00 9.06 -4.80
C GLN A 34 -2.56 8.96 -4.29
N LYS A 35 -1.77 10.02 -4.46
CA LYS A 35 -0.36 10.05 -4.01
C LYS A 35 -0.16 10.43 -2.53
N LYS A 36 -1.18 10.94 -1.85
CA LYS A 36 -1.11 11.46 -0.46
C LYS A 36 -1.80 10.55 0.57
N VAL A 37 -1.66 9.24 0.41
CA VAL A 37 -2.10 8.27 1.41
C VAL A 37 -1.08 8.22 2.55
N TRP A 38 -1.56 8.19 3.79
CA TRP A 38 -0.78 8.12 5.02
C TRP A 38 -0.90 6.78 5.71
N THR A 39 -2.03 6.10 5.54
CA THR A 39 -2.30 4.83 6.23
C THR A 39 -2.85 3.83 5.24
N ILE A 40 -2.25 2.64 5.24
CA ILE A 40 -2.74 1.46 4.54
C ILE A 40 -2.90 0.35 5.60
N LEU A 41 -4.09 -0.23 5.67
CA LEU A 41 -4.46 -1.29 6.61
C LEU A 41 -5.03 -2.50 5.88
N PHE A 42 -4.82 -3.68 6.45
CA PHE A 42 -5.37 -4.97 5.99
C PHE A 42 -6.23 -5.56 7.11
N PRO A 43 -7.53 -5.23 7.19
CA PRO A 43 -8.36 -5.55 8.35
C PRO A 43 -8.62 -7.05 8.56
N ASN A 44 -8.45 -7.88 7.52
CA ASN A 44 -8.62 -9.33 7.59
C ASN A 44 -7.48 -10.00 6.83
N PRO A 45 -6.27 -10.05 7.42
CA PRO A 45 -5.11 -10.61 6.74
C PRO A 45 -5.17 -12.14 6.82
N ARG A 46 -5.49 -12.83 5.73
CA ARG A 46 -5.12 -14.24 5.56
C ARG A 46 -3.68 -14.33 5.09
N ASP A 47 -3.13 -15.55 5.04
CA ASP A 47 -1.78 -15.80 4.52
C ASP A 47 -1.66 -15.25 3.09
N MET A 48 -1.09 -14.06 2.96
CA MET A 48 -0.75 -13.48 1.68
C MET A 48 0.52 -14.17 1.21
N GLY A 49 0.43 -14.90 0.10
CA GLY A 49 1.52 -15.71 -0.45
C GLY A 49 2.63 -14.89 -1.15
N ILE A 50 3.17 -15.44 -2.24
CA ILE A 50 4.35 -14.94 -2.97
C ILE A 50 4.22 -13.48 -3.48
N THR A 51 2.99 -12.96 -3.59
CA THR A 51 2.64 -11.62 -4.13
C THR A 51 3.11 -10.43 -3.27
N ASN A 52 3.56 -10.66 -2.03
CA ASN A 52 3.90 -9.58 -1.07
C ASN A 52 5.11 -8.73 -1.46
N LYS A 53 6.14 -9.31 -2.09
CA LYS A 53 7.37 -8.56 -2.41
C LYS A 53 7.13 -7.51 -3.49
N HIS A 54 6.38 -7.88 -4.53
CA HIS A 54 6.01 -6.96 -5.61
C HIS A 54 5.12 -5.83 -5.06
N LEU A 55 4.10 -6.20 -4.29
CA LEU A 55 3.21 -5.28 -3.59
C LEU A 55 3.95 -4.26 -2.73
N LEU A 56 4.87 -4.75 -1.89
CA LEU A 56 5.67 -3.89 -1.02
C LEU A 56 6.45 -2.86 -1.83
N LYS A 57 7.08 -3.32 -2.92
CA LYS A 57 7.84 -2.47 -3.83
C LYS A 57 6.96 -1.39 -4.46
N THR A 58 5.75 -1.74 -4.90
CA THR A 58 4.78 -0.78 -5.44
C THR A 58 4.38 0.24 -4.38
N PHE A 59 4.05 -0.18 -3.16
CA PHE A 59 3.67 0.74 -2.09
C PHE A 59 4.80 1.69 -1.71
N VAL A 60 6.02 1.18 -1.55
CA VAL A 60 7.22 1.99 -1.29
C VAL A 60 7.49 3.00 -2.40
N LYS A 61 7.28 2.62 -3.66
CA LYS A 61 7.47 3.51 -4.81
C LYS A 61 6.38 4.59 -4.86
N ARG A 62 5.13 4.24 -4.54
CA ARG A 62 3.95 5.08 -4.78
C ARG A 62 3.61 6.01 -3.63
N PHE A 63 3.60 5.51 -2.40
CA PHE A 63 3.06 6.21 -1.24
C PHE A 63 4.18 6.84 -0.42
N LYS A 64 4.84 7.87 -0.98
CA LYS A 64 5.97 8.55 -0.32
C LYS A 64 5.62 9.23 1.02
N TYR A 65 4.33 9.46 1.28
CA TYR A 65 3.82 10.06 2.51
C TYR A 65 3.27 9.05 3.51
N LEU A 66 3.49 7.75 3.27
CA LEU A 66 2.99 6.70 4.14
C LEU A 66 3.61 6.83 5.54
N ARG A 67 2.75 6.75 6.54
CA ARG A 67 3.08 6.81 7.97
C ARG A 67 2.81 5.49 8.66
N THR A 68 1.82 4.75 8.19
CA THR A 68 1.43 3.44 8.70
C THR A 68 1.26 2.50 7.51
N LEU A 69 1.99 1.39 7.54
CA LEU A 69 1.84 0.29 6.60
C LEU A 69 1.61 -0.98 7.41
N ASP A 70 0.39 -1.49 7.41
CA ASP A 70 0.11 -2.80 7.97
C ASP A 70 0.73 -3.88 7.09
N LEU A 71 1.53 -4.77 7.67
CA LEU A 71 2.09 -5.96 6.99
C LEU A 71 1.57 -7.26 7.59
N SER A 72 0.50 -7.21 8.39
CA SER A 72 -0.12 -8.39 8.98
C SER A 72 -0.54 -9.39 7.89
N GLY A 73 -0.23 -10.68 8.10
CA GLY A 73 -0.47 -11.76 7.13
C GLY A 73 0.47 -11.80 5.93
N TRP A 74 1.46 -10.90 5.85
CA TRP A 74 2.44 -10.94 4.77
C TRP A 74 3.55 -11.93 5.12
N THR A 75 3.72 -12.95 4.27
CA THR A 75 4.85 -13.87 4.33
C THR A 75 6.12 -13.17 3.82
N LEU A 76 6.85 -12.51 4.71
CA LEU A 76 8.13 -11.84 4.44
C LEU A 76 9.24 -12.42 5.31
N GLU A 77 10.27 -12.99 4.69
CA GLU A 77 11.46 -13.45 5.42
C GLU A 77 12.23 -12.26 6.03
N LYS A 78 12.30 -11.14 5.30
CA LYS A 78 12.93 -9.89 5.72
C LYS A 78 12.20 -8.70 5.11
N ILE A 79 12.15 -7.60 5.87
CA ILE A 79 11.69 -6.32 5.35
C ILE A 79 12.77 -5.78 4.39
N PRO A 80 12.45 -5.52 3.10
CA PRO A 80 13.42 -5.01 2.15
C PRO A 80 13.88 -3.60 2.53
N SER A 81 15.16 -3.30 2.31
CA SER A 81 15.77 -2.00 2.64
C SER A 81 15.08 -0.81 1.98
N SER A 82 14.38 -1.04 0.86
CA SER A 82 13.58 -0.02 0.18
C SER A 82 12.48 0.56 1.06
N VAL A 83 11.95 -0.18 2.04
CA VAL A 83 10.98 0.34 3.03
C VAL A 83 11.58 1.49 3.84
N GLY A 84 12.89 1.46 4.10
CA GLY A 84 13.61 2.55 4.75
C GLY A 84 13.59 3.88 3.97
N ASN A 85 13.25 3.86 2.68
CA ASN A 85 13.09 5.08 1.88
C ASN A 85 11.78 5.83 2.16
N LEU A 86 10.87 5.26 2.97
CA LEU A 86 9.65 5.91 3.41
C LEU A 86 9.93 6.79 4.63
N SER A 87 10.41 8.01 4.41
CA SER A 87 10.84 8.96 5.46
C SER A 87 9.77 9.36 6.47
N HIS A 88 8.49 9.11 6.15
CA HIS A 88 7.36 9.41 7.02
C HIS A 88 6.82 8.19 7.77
N LEU A 89 7.32 6.98 7.47
CA LEU A 89 6.86 5.74 8.06
C LEU A 89 7.19 5.70 9.56
N ARG A 90 6.21 5.31 10.36
CA ARG A 90 6.31 5.26 11.83
C ARG A 90 5.83 3.92 12.39
N TYR A 91 4.91 3.28 11.70
CA TYR A 91 4.27 2.04 12.13
C TYR A 91 4.29 1.04 10.99
N ILE A 92 4.77 -0.17 11.29
CA ILE A 92 4.89 -1.32 10.41
C ILE A 92 4.51 -2.59 11.14
#